data_AF-A0A937K7J2-F1
#
_entry.id   AF-A0A937K7J2-F1
#
_cell.length_a   1.000
_cell.length_b   1.000
_cell.length_c   1.000
_cell.angle_alpha   90.00
_cell.angle_beta   90.00
_cell.angle_gamma   90.00
#
_symmetry.space_group_name_H-M   'P 1'
#
loop_
_entity.id
_entity.type
_entity.pdbx_description
1 polymer ?
#
loop_
_entity_poly.entity_id
_entity_poly.type
_entity_poly.pdbx_seq_one_letter_code
_entity_poly.pdbx_strand_id
1 'polypeptide(L)'
;MMMLWEIWWVWIAAALVLAIFEVFTAGFVFVGFALGAAVVGVLLAVGVSIALAWALVVFAIVSVAAWVILRAAFGVRRGQRQTFHRDINED
;
A
#
# COMPACT_ATOMS: atom_id res chain seq x y z
N MET A 1 -15.19 6.97 27.59
CA MET A 1 -15.74 6.71 26.24
C MET A 1 -14.56 6.35 25.35
N MET A 2 -14.62 5.25 24.59
CA MET A 2 -13.54 4.95 23.63
C MET A 2 -13.69 5.84 22.41
N MET A 3 -12.58 6.38 21.91
CA MET A 3 -12.57 7.20 20.71
C MET A 3 -12.50 6.33 19.46
N LEU A 4 -13.06 6.77 18.32
CA LEU A 4 -13.11 5.97 17.09
C LEU A 4 -11.73 5.46 16.63
N TRP A 5 -10.68 6.26 16.82
CA TRP A 5 -9.31 5.90 16.45
C TRP A 5 -8.63 4.91 17.40
N GLU A 6 -9.20 4.65 18.58
CA GLU A 6 -8.70 3.62 19.52
C GLU A 6 -9.28 2.24 19.17
N ILE A 7 -10.27 2.21 18.30
CA ILE A 7 -10.99 1.00 17.93
C ILE A 7 -10.28 0.31 16.77
N TRP A 8 -9.71 -0.87 17.02
CA TRP A 8 -8.93 -1.62 16.03
C TRP A 8 -9.71 -1.92 14.73
N TRP A 9 -11.00 -2.29 14.84
CA TRP A 9 -11.79 -2.65 13.66
C TRP A 9 -12.10 -1.46 12.76
N VAL A 10 -12.08 -0.23 13.29
CA VAL A 10 -12.27 1.00 12.48
C VAL A 10 -11.10 1.16 11.51
N TRP A 11 -9.87 0.89 11.98
CA TRP A 11 -8.69 0.90 11.13
C TRP A 11 -8.70 -0.20 10.08
N ILE A 12 -9.15 -1.42 10.45
CA ILE A 12 -9.30 -2.52 9.49
C ILE A 12 -10.39 -2.20 8.45
N ALA A 13 -11.52 -1.62 8.86
CA ALA A 13 -12.57 -1.19 7.94
C ALA A 13 -12.06 -0.11 6.97
N ALA A 14 -11.31 0.87 7.45
CA ALA A 14 -10.66 1.87 6.61
C ALA A 14 -9.68 1.22 5.61
N ALA A 15 -8.87 0.25 6.06
CA ALA A 15 -7.97 -0.51 5.20
C ALA A 15 -8.71 -1.24 4.07
N LEU A 16 -9.85 -1.87 4.38
CA LEU A 16 -10.69 -2.55 3.40
C LEU A 16 -11.29 -1.57 2.37
N VAL A 17 -11.81 -0.43 2.82
CA VAL A 17 -12.34 0.61 1.92
C VAL A 17 -11.25 1.14 0.98
N LEU A 18 -10.04 1.38 1.50
CA LEU A 18 -8.89 1.80 0.69
C LEU A 18 -8.51 0.72 -0.34
N ALA A 19 -8.50 -0.56 0.05
CA ALA A 19 -8.21 -1.66 -0.85
C ALA A 19 -9.27 -1.78 -1.97
N ILE A 20 -10.55 -1.56 -1.65
CA ILE A 20 -11.63 -1.50 -2.65
C ILE A 20 -11.41 -0.32 -3.60
N PHE A 21 -11.01 0.86 -3.10
CA PHE A 21 -10.74 2.01 -3.95
C PHE A 21 -9.58 1.79 -4.92
N GLU A 22 -8.58 0.99 -4.54
CA GLU A 22 -7.50 0.66 -5.47
C GLU A 22 -8.02 0.01 -6.75
N VAL A 23 -9.06 -0.83 -6.70
CA VAL A 23 -9.62 -1.52 -7.87
C VAL A 23 -10.08 -0.54 -8.96
N PHE A 24 -10.47 0.69 -8.57
CA PHE A 24 -10.87 1.74 -9.50
C PHE A 24 -9.70 2.57 -10.04
N THR A 25 -8.48 2.31 -9.58
CA THR A 25 -7.28 3.04 -9.99
C THR A 25 -6.24 2.12 -10.60
N ALA A 26 -5.54 2.58 -11.65
CA ALA A 26 -4.46 1.83 -12.27
C ALA A 26 -3.10 1.98 -11.53
N GLY A 27 -3.14 2.31 -10.24
CA GLY A 27 -1.96 2.64 -9.41
C GLY A 27 -1.70 1.63 -8.27
N PHE A 28 -0.65 1.88 -7.51
CA PHE A 28 -0.30 1.17 -6.26
C PHE A 28 -0.39 2.09 -5.02
N VAL A 29 -1.26 3.10 -5.07
CA VAL A 29 -1.28 4.19 -4.08
C VAL A 29 -2.16 3.82 -2.90
N PHE A 30 -3.39 3.38 -3.13
CA PHE A 30 -4.31 3.03 -2.05
C PHE A 30 -3.92 1.74 -1.35
N VAL A 31 -3.21 0.81 -2.02
CA VAL A 31 -2.67 -0.39 -1.37
C VAL A 31 -1.67 -0.04 -0.26
N GLY A 32 -0.80 0.95 -0.48
CA GLY A 32 0.14 1.39 0.56
C GLY A 32 -0.59 1.95 1.79
N PHE A 33 -1.62 2.76 1.57
CA PHE A 33 -2.47 3.28 2.65
C PHE A 33 -3.29 2.18 3.34
N ALA A 34 -3.83 1.23 2.59
CA ALA A 34 -4.54 0.09 3.14
C ALA A 34 -3.63 -0.73 4.06
N LEU A 35 -2.37 -0.98 3.66
CA LEU A 35 -1.43 -1.71 4.49
C LEU A 35 -1.05 -0.95 5.76
N GLY A 36 -0.85 0.36 5.67
CA GLY A 36 -0.61 1.22 6.84
C GLY A 36 -1.76 1.15 7.85
N ALA A 37 -3.00 1.26 7.36
CA ALA A 37 -4.20 1.18 8.21
C ALA A 37 -4.34 -0.22 8.82
N ALA A 38 -4.05 -1.27 8.04
CA ALA A 38 -4.09 -2.64 8.52
C ALA A 38 -3.08 -2.87 9.65
N VAL A 39 -1.84 -2.38 9.52
CA VAL A 39 -0.82 -2.51 10.57
C VAL A 39 -1.23 -1.80 11.86
N VAL A 40 -1.75 -0.57 11.78
CA VAL A 40 -2.26 0.13 12.97
C VAL A 40 -3.43 -0.63 13.60
N GLY A 41 -4.37 -1.12 12.79
CA GLY A 41 -5.49 -1.94 13.26
C GLY A 41 -5.01 -3.21 13.98
N VAL A 42 -4.02 -3.91 13.42
CA VAL A 42 -3.44 -5.11 14.06
C VAL A 42 -2.76 -4.77 15.38
N LEU A 43 -1.98 -3.67 15.45
CA LEU A 43 -1.33 -3.23 16.69
C LEU A 43 -2.35 -2.97 17.79
N LEU A 44 -3.43 -2.26 17.48
CA LEU A 44 -4.53 -2.02 18.42
C LEU A 44 -5.24 -3.32 18.80
N ALA A 45 -5.45 -4.24 17.85
CA ALA A 45 -6.13 -5.52 18.09
C ALA A 45 -5.37 -6.44 19.06
N VAL A 46 -4.03 -6.42 19.03
CA VAL A 46 -3.19 -7.17 19.97
C VAL A 46 -2.99 -6.44 21.31
N GLY A 47 -3.69 -5.33 21.54
CA GLY A 47 -3.71 -4.61 22.81
C GLY A 47 -2.62 -3.55 22.96
N VAL A 48 -1.91 -3.17 21.90
CA VAL A 48 -0.95 -2.05 21.97
C VAL A 48 -1.73 -0.74 22.04
N SER A 49 -1.60 -0.02 23.15
CA SER A 49 -2.16 1.32 23.28
C SER A 49 -1.16 2.35 22.74
N ILE A 50 -1.55 3.07 21.69
CA ILE A 50 -0.77 4.16 21.10
C ILE A 50 -1.64 5.42 20.98
N ALA A 51 -1.04 6.57 21.25
CA ALA A 51 -1.70 7.85 21.01
C ALA A 51 -1.94 8.06 19.51
N LEU A 52 -3.01 8.78 19.15
CA LEU A 52 -3.39 9.05 17.76
C LEU A 52 -2.21 9.61 16.93
N ALA A 53 -1.44 10.53 17.50
CA ALA A 53 -0.26 11.08 16.82
C ALA A 53 0.74 9.99 16.41
N TRP A 54 1.03 9.05 17.31
CA TRP A 54 1.92 7.92 17.02
C TRP A 54 1.30 6.90 16.06
N ALA A 55 -0.01 6.65 16.16
CA ALA A 55 -0.73 5.82 15.21
C ALA A 55 -0.62 6.36 13.78
N LEU A 56 -0.76 7.68 13.60
CA LEU A 56 -0.59 8.34 12.31
C LEU A 56 0.85 8.29 11.79
N VAL A 57 1.84 8.39 12.67
CA VAL A 57 3.26 8.22 12.30
C VAL A 57 3.51 6.80 11.81
N VAL A 58 3.05 5.77 12.54
CA VAL A 58 3.18 4.37 12.13
C VAL A 58 2.48 4.13 10.79
N PHE A 59 1.23 4.61 10.66
CA PHE A 59 0.48 4.56 9.40
C PHE A 59 1.28 5.16 8.25
N ALA A 60 1.77 6.39 8.39
CA ALA A 60 2.49 7.10 7.33
C ALA A 60 3.79 6.38 6.93
N ILE A 61 4.58 5.93 7.90
CA ILE A 61 5.83 5.20 7.65
C ILE A 61 5.55 3.90 6.90
N VAL A 62 4.60 3.10 7.39
CA VAL A 62 4.24 1.81 6.77
C VAL A 62 3.70 2.03 5.36
N SER A 63 2.86 3.06 5.15
CA SER A 63 2.29 3.34 3.84
C SER A 63 3.33 3.77 2.82
N VAL A 64 4.26 4.65 3.19
CA VAL A 64 5.37 5.05 2.31
C VAL A 64 6.27 3.86 2.02
N ALA A 65 6.63 3.08 3.04
CA ALA A 65 7.46 1.89 2.87
C ALA A 65 6.80 0.88 1.92
N ALA A 66 5.51 0.59 2.11
CA ALA A 66 4.73 -0.29 1.26
C ALA A 66 4.71 0.20 -0.20
N TRP A 67 4.44 1.49 -0.41
CA TRP A 67 4.45 2.09 -1.74
C TRP A 67 5.83 1.99 -2.41
N VAL A 68 6.92 2.29 -1.69
CA VAL A 68 8.28 2.17 -2.22
C VAL A 68 8.59 0.71 -2.61
N ILE A 69 8.24 -0.25 -1.76
CA ILE A 69 8.47 -1.68 -2.02
C ILE A 69 7.68 -2.14 -3.25
N LEU A 70 6.40 -1.79 -3.35
CA LEU A 70 5.56 -2.12 -4.50
C LEU A 70 6.11 -1.50 -5.79
N ARG A 71 6.51 -0.23 -5.73
CA ARG A 71 7.10 0.47 -6.87
C ARG A 71 8.43 -0.12 -7.29
N ALA A 72 9.24 -0.59 -6.35
CA ALA A 72 10.50 -1.26 -6.65
C ALA A 72 10.29 -2.66 -7.24
N ALA A 73 9.32 -3.43 -6.73
CA ALA A 73 9.06 -4.80 -7.18
C ALA A 73 8.33 -4.88 -8.54
N PHE A 74 7.37 -3.98 -8.77
CA PHE A 74 6.52 -3.95 -9.97
C PHE A 74 6.92 -2.86 -10.98
N GLY A 75 7.90 -2.01 -10.65
CA GLY A 75 8.46 -1.01 -11.56
C GLY A 75 9.03 -1.68 -12.80
N VAL A 76 8.57 -1.22 -13.98
CA VAL A 76 8.87 -1.74 -15.32
C VAL A 76 10.29 -2.29 -15.42
N ARG A 77 10.41 -3.62 -15.55
CA ARG A 77 11.66 -4.26 -15.97
C ARG A 77 12.03 -3.67 -17.32
N ARG A 78 13.09 -2.87 -17.37
CA ARG A 78 13.68 -2.22 -18.56
C ARG A 78 14.25 -3.21 -19.60
N GLY A 79 13.71 -4.42 -19.68
CA GLY A 79 14.24 -5.55 -20.46
C GLY A 79 13.48 -5.89 -21.74
N GLN A 80 12.33 -5.26 -22.03
CA GLN A 80 11.59 -5.48 -23.29
C GLN A 80 12.02 -4.46 -24.35
N ARG A 81 13.31 -4.44 -24.70
CA ARG A 81 13.68 -4.20 -26.10
C ARG A 81 13.99 -5.56 -26.68
N GLN A 82 12.97 -6.21 -27.26
CA GLN A 82 13.27 -7.14 -28.35
C GLN A 82 13.88 -6.28 -29.46
N THR A 83 15.21 -6.20 -29.50
CA THR A 83 15.92 -5.80 -30.71
C THR A 83 15.65 -6.89 -31.74
N PHE A 84 14.56 -6.73 -32.49
CA PHE A 84 14.35 -7.46 -33.73
C PHE A 84 15.51 -7.08 -34.66
N HIS A 85 16.47 -8.01 -34.83
CA HIS A 85 17.58 -7.89 -35.79
C HIS A 85 17.26 -8.65 -37.09
N ARG A 86 15.98 -8.76 -37.44
CA ARG A 86 15.58 -9.23 -38.76
C ARG A 86 15.13 -8.02 -39.55
N ASP A 87 16.04 -7.51 -40.37
CA ASP A 87 15.66 -6.62 -41.44
C ASP A 87 14.87 -7.44 -42.46
N ILE A 88 13.69 -6.94 -42.82
CA ILE A 88 12.76 -7.53 -43.80
C ILE A 88 13.21 -7.25 -45.24
N ASN A 89 14.41 -6.66 -45.39
CA ASN A 89 14.97 -6.19 -46.65
C ASN A 89 16.31 -6.88 -47.01
N GLU A 90 16.69 -7.94 -46.31
CA GLU A 90 17.76 -8.87 -46.74
C GLU A 90 17.06 -10.10 -47.37
N ASP A 91 17.10 -10.16 -48.71
CA ASP A 91 16.34 -11.04 -49.61
C ASP A 91 16.31 -12.55 -49.27
#